data_AF-A0A6I0FHV1-F1
#
_entry.id   AF-A0A6I0FHV1-F1
#
_cell.length_a   1.000
_cell.length_b   1.000
_cell.length_c   1.000
_cell.angle_alpha   90.00
_cell.angle_beta   90.00
_cell.angle_gamma   90.00
#
_symmetry.space_group_name_H-M   'P 1'
#
loop_
_entity.id
_entity.type
_entity.pdbx_description
1 polymer ?
#
loop_
_entity_poly.entity_id
_entity_poly.type
_entity_poly.pdbx_seq_one_letter_code
_entity_poly.pdbx_strand_id
1 'polypeptide(L)'
;MAIELPPQDQPDTYNGIRNAVRIQAIHIDGTDLSNPIAHLCVTPHQGRAYCGDLTRGNAYYITGWHYRNDIGARLKVDNRGIILRTLIEAIPQWTFNRRPLTLCPLCHTMLACEAEMIGSRDYKIKGTIKEMDKLPPR
;
A
#
# COMPACT_ATOMS: atom_id res chain seq x y z
N MET A 1 -17.31 -17.59 -20.41
CA MET A 1 -18.03 -16.61 -19.57
C MET A 1 -17.03 -16.09 -18.56
N ALA A 2 -16.78 -14.78 -18.52
CA ALA A 2 -16.00 -14.20 -17.43
C ALA A 2 -16.81 -14.38 -16.14
N ILE A 3 -16.19 -14.91 -15.10
CA ILE A 3 -16.80 -14.96 -13.78
C ILE A 3 -16.83 -13.52 -13.29
N GLU A 4 -18.03 -12.91 -13.30
CA GLU A 4 -18.21 -11.56 -12.80
C GLU A 4 -18.41 -11.65 -11.28
N LEU A 5 -17.51 -11.02 -10.53
CA LEU A 5 -17.61 -11.00 -9.07
C LEU A 5 -18.87 -10.24 -8.64
N PRO A 6 -19.51 -10.62 -7.53
CA PRO A 6 -20.58 -9.83 -6.94
C PRO A 6 -20.15 -8.36 -6.76
N PRO A 7 -21.05 -7.37 -6.87
CA PRO A 7 -20.67 -5.95 -6.83
C PRO A 7 -19.84 -5.53 -5.60
N GLN A 8 -20.15 -6.09 -4.43
CA GLN A 8 -19.42 -5.84 -3.19
C GLN A 8 -18.02 -6.48 -3.13
N ASP A 9 -17.74 -7.40 -4.05
CA ASP A 9 -16.46 -8.10 -4.17
C ASP A 9 -15.62 -7.56 -5.35
N GLN A 10 -16.14 -6.55 -6.06
CA GLN A 10 -15.43 -5.86 -7.13
C GLN A 10 -14.32 -4.98 -6.55
N PRO A 11 -13.06 -5.08 -7.03
CA PRO A 11 -11.92 -4.28 -6.56
C PRO A 11 -12.18 -2.78 -6.47
N ASP A 12 -12.96 -2.25 -7.43
CA ASP A 12 -13.23 -0.84 -7.58
C ASP A 12 -14.21 -0.29 -6.52
N THR A 13 -14.91 -1.16 -5.79
CA THR A 13 -15.80 -0.75 -4.68
C THR A 13 -15.09 -0.70 -3.33
N TYR A 14 -13.86 -1.20 -3.25
CA TYR A 14 -13.06 -1.15 -2.03
C TYR A 14 -12.50 0.24 -1.80
N ASN A 15 -13.05 0.92 -0.80
CA ASN A 15 -12.60 2.23 -0.34
C ASN A 15 -11.54 2.15 0.78
N GLY A 16 -11.14 0.94 1.18
CA GLY A 16 -10.20 0.70 2.26
C GLY A 16 -10.70 1.15 3.64
N ILE A 17 -12.01 1.34 3.87
CA ILE A 17 -12.51 1.85 5.17
C ILE A 17 -12.06 0.97 6.34
N ARG A 18 -11.83 -0.32 6.12
CA ARG A 18 -11.42 -1.28 7.17
C ARG A 18 -9.89 -1.34 7.40
N ASN A 19 -9.13 -0.40 6.84
CA ASN A 19 -7.66 -0.19 6.88
C ASN A 19 -6.90 -0.79 8.08
N ALA A 20 -6.56 -2.07 7.96
CA ALA A 20 -5.67 -2.78 8.89
C ALA A 20 -4.24 -2.93 8.36
N VAL A 21 -4.01 -2.73 7.06
CA VAL A 21 -2.70 -2.92 6.42
C VAL A 21 -1.86 -1.67 6.60
N ARG A 22 -0.61 -1.86 7.03
CA ARG A 22 0.37 -0.80 7.20
C ARG A 22 1.50 -0.95 6.19
N ILE A 23 1.83 0.15 5.53
CA ILE A 23 2.95 0.22 4.59
C ILE A 23 4.16 0.79 5.28
N GLN A 24 5.30 0.10 5.14
CA GLN A 24 6.56 0.48 5.76
C GLN A 24 7.62 0.91 4.75
N ALA A 25 7.47 0.55 3.48
CA ALA A 25 8.41 0.92 2.44
C ALA A 25 7.72 1.16 1.10
N ILE A 26 8.34 2.02 0.30
CA ILE A 26 7.96 2.29 -1.09
C ILE A 26 9.17 2.11 -2.00
N HIS A 27 8.95 1.63 -3.21
CA HIS A 27 9.90 1.80 -4.31
C HIS A 27 9.53 3.07 -5.07
N ILE A 28 10.54 3.78 -5.55
CA ILE A 28 10.31 4.96 -6.38
C ILE A 28 10.73 4.59 -7.80
N ASP A 29 9.76 4.59 -8.71
CA ASP A 29 10.06 4.53 -10.13
C ASP A 29 10.58 5.90 -10.57
N GLY A 30 11.88 5.94 -10.84
CA GLY A 30 12.60 7.10 -11.32
C GLY A 30 12.77 7.13 -12.84
N THR A 31 12.09 6.26 -13.60
CA THR A 31 12.19 6.21 -15.06
C THR A 31 11.76 7.54 -15.69
N ASP A 32 10.69 8.15 -15.14
CA ASP A 32 10.32 9.54 -15.43
C ASP A 32 10.51 10.40 -14.16
N LEU A 33 11.64 11.10 -14.11
CA LEU A 33 11.97 12.00 -13.00
C LEU A 33 11.09 13.26 -12.96
N SER A 34 10.28 13.54 -13.99
CA SER A 34 9.33 14.65 -13.97
C SER A 34 8.09 14.36 -13.13
N ASN A 35 7.74 13.07 -12.98
CA ASN A 35 6.64 12.59 -12.17
C ASN A 35 7.03 11.26 -11.47
N PRO A 36 7.84 11.31 -10.41
CA PRO A 36 8.30 10.10 -9.74
C PRO A 36 7.13 9.34 -9.10
N ILE A 37 6.99 8.06 -9.45
CA ILE A 37 5.88 7.22 -8.99
C ILE A 37 6.33 6.40 -7.78
N ALA A 38 5.59 6.48 -6.69
CA ALA A 38 5.74 5.64 -5.50
C ALA A 38 4.95 4.35 -5.66
N HIS A 39 5.66 3.23 -5.74
CA HIS A 39 5.12 1.87 -5.73
C HIS A 39 5.16 1.30 -4.31
N LEU A 40 4.06 0.70 -3.86
CA LEU A 40 3.96 0.14 -2.50
C LEU A 40 4.60 -1.24 -2.47
N CYS A 41 5.38 -1.56 -1.43
CA CYS A 41 6.11 -2.84 -1.35
C CYS A 41 5.32 -3.90 -0.59
N VAL A 42 5.35 -5.15 -1.06
CA VAL A 42 4.80 -6.32 -0.34
C VAL A 42 5.76 -6.76 0.77
N THR A 43 7.05 -6.84 0.44
CA THR A 43 8.15 -6.99 1.40
C THR A 43 9.34 -6.15 0.93
N PRO A 44 9.89 -5.27 1.79
CA PRO A 44 10.96 -4.35 1.38
C PRO A 44 12.21 -5.07 0.83
N HIS A 45 12.47 -6.30 1.26
CA HIS A 45 13.65 -7.07 0.88
C HIS A 45 13.50 -7.90 -0.39
N GLN A 46 12.27 -8.16 -0.88
CA GLN A 46 12.07 -8.99 -2.07
C GLN A 46 11.99 -8.17 -3.37
N GLY A 47 12.05 -6.83 -3.29
CA GLY A 47 12.05 -5.95 -4.46
C GLY A 47 10.75 -6.01 -5.28
N ARG A 48 9.62 -6.35 -4.64
CA ARG A 48 8.33 -6.52 -5.29
C ARG A 48 7.32 -5.49 -4.81
N ALA A 49 6.82 -4.71 -5.77
CA ALA A 49 5.68 -3.84 -5.55
C ALA A 49 4.35 -4.62 -5.61
N TYR A 50 3.30 -4.06 -5.01
CA TYR A 50 1.93 -4.60 -5.06
C TYR A 50 1.41 -4.77 -6.48
N CYS A 51 1.78 -3.88 -7.40
CA CYS A 51 1.40 -3.97 -8.81
C CYS A 51 2.17 -5.04 -9.60
N GLY A 52 3.11 -5.76 -8.98
CA GLY A 52 3.95 -6.76 -9.64
C GLY A 52 5.13 -6.18 -10.41
N ASP A 53 5.24 -4.86 -10.53
CA ASP A 53 6.41 -4.23 -11.13
C ASP A 53 7.66 -4.56 -10.32
N LEU A 54 8.60 -5.22 -11.00
CA LEU A 54 9.98 -5.38 -10.55
C LEU A 54 10.65 -4.01 -10.69
N THR A 55 10.35 -3.13 -9.75
CA THR A 55 10.95 -1.81 -9.66
C THR A 55 12.46 -2.00 -9.50
N ARG A 56 13.21 -1.63 -10.55
CA ARG A 56 14.68 -1.63 -10.55
C ARG A 56 15.19 -0.44 -9.72
N GLY A 57 14.91 -0.47 -8.42
CA GLY A 57 15.24 0.62 -7.52
C GLY A 57 15.27 0.16 -6.07
N ASN A 58 15.97 0.92 -5.23
CA ASN A 58 16.01 0.66 -3.80
C ASN A 58 14.61 0.84 -3.17
N ALA A 59 14.26 -0.05 -2.25
CA ALA A 59 13.13 0.18 -1.37
C ALA A 59 13.53 1.26 -0.36
N TYR A 60 12.67 2.25 -0.16
CA TYR A 60 12.83 3.29 0.85
C TYR A 60 11.89 3.00 2.01
N TYR A 61 12.45 2.72 3.18
CA TYR A 61 11.66 2.67 4.40
C TYR A 61 11.12 4.06 4.71
N ILE A 62 9.79 4.15 4.84
CA ILE A 62 9.09 5.38 5.14
C ILE A 62 8.86 5.58 6.64
N THR A 63 9.22 4.59 7.47
CA THR A 63 9.17 4.72 8.92
C THR A 63 10.03 5.90 9.38
N GLY A 64 9.43 6.82 10.13
CA GLY A 64 10.08 8.05 10.56
C GLY A 64 10.06 9.20 9.55
N TRP A 65 9.50 9.02 8.35
CA TRP A 65 9.30 10.12 7.42
C TRP A 65 8.28 11.11 7.97
N HIS A 66 8.43 12.38 7.59
CA HIS A 66 7.57 13.47 8.01
C HIS A 66 6.77 14.00 6.84
N TYR A 67 5.52 14.38 7.11
CA TYR A 67 4.68 15.08 6.14
C TYR A 67 3.80 16.10 6.83
N ARG A 68 3.19 16.99 6.04
CA ARG A 68 2.17 17.92 6.51
C ARG A 68 0.80 17.39 6.09
N ASN A 69 -0.13 17.21 7.02
CA ASN A 69 -1.49 16.80 6.64
C ASN A 69 -2.31 17.98 6.09
N ASP A 70 -3.55 17.69 5.69
CA ASP A 70 -4.54 18.63 5.15
C ASP A 70 -4.82 19.85 6.05
N ILE A 71 -4.79 19.67 7.38
CA ILE A 71 -4.95 20.76 8.37
C ILE A 71 -3.64 21.49 8.72
N GLY A 72 -2.54 21.16 8.05
CA GLY A 72 -1.24 21.84 8.22
C GLY A 72 -0.38 21.31 9.37
N ALA A 73 -0.81 20.29 10.09
CA ALA A 73 -0.03 19.66 11.15
C ALA A 73 1.09 18.77 10.59
N ARG A 74 2.26 18.79 11.24
CA ARG A 74 3.37 17.87 10.91
C ARG A 74 3.11 16.51 11.55
N LEU A 75 2.98 15.49 10.73
CA LEU A 75 2.85 14.10 11.16
C LEU A 75 4.11 13.31 10.83
N LYS A 76 4.42 12.33 11.67
CA LYS A 76 5.54 11.39 11.52
C LYS A 76 4.98 10.01 11.28
N VAL A 77 5.50 9.29 10.29
CA VAL A 77 5.19 7.87 10.07
C VAL A 77 5.74 7.06 11.23
N ASP A 78 4.87 6.25 11.86
CA ASP A 78 5.25 5.41 13.00
C ASP A 78 6.19 4.25 12.57
N ASN A 79 6.79 3.56 13.54
CA ASN A 79 7.70 2.44 13.27
C ASN A 79 6.99 1.18 12.74
N ARG A 80 5.65 1.11 12.84
CA ARG A 80 4.81 0.05 12.28
C ARG A 80 4.42 0.35 10.84
N GLY A 81 4.61 1.58 10.37
CA GLY A 81 4.25 2.07 9.04
C GLY A 81 3.04 2.99 9.05
N ILE A 82 2.47 3.22 7.89
CA ILE A 82 1.32 4.12 7.68
C ILE A 82 0.16 3.34 7.07
N ILE A 83 -1.06 3.60 7.52
CA ILE A 83 -2.26 2.99 6.93
C ILE A 83 -2.61 3.68 5.61
N LEU A 84 -3.29 2.97 4.71
CA LEU A 84 -3.59 3.45 3.35
C LEU A 84 -4.26 4.84 3.34
N ARG A 85 -5.30 5.07 4.16
CA ARG A 85 -5.98 6.37 4.21
C ARG A 85 -5.00 7.52 4.48
N THR A 86 -4.15 7.36 5.49
CA THR A 86 -3.16 8.36 5.87
C THR A 86 -2.04 8.48 4.83
N LEU A 87 -1.70 7.39 4.14
CA LEU A 87 -0.70 7.37 3.08
C LEU A 87 -1.12 8.20 1.86
N ILE A 88 -2.39 8.10 1.45
CA ILE A 88 -2.94 8.88 0.32
C ILE A 88 -2.82 10.39 0.59
N GLU A 89 -3.06 10.81 1.82
CA GLU A 89 -2.89 12.20 2.25
C GLU A 89 -1.40 12.61 2.33
N ALA A 90 -0.52 11.67 2.70
CA ALA A 90 0.90 11.92 2.92
C ALA A 90 1.74 11.98 1.63
N ILE A 91 1.51 11.08 0.67
CA ILE A 91 2.37 10.91 -0.51
C ILE A 91 2.57 12.20 -1.31
N PRO A 92 1.52 13.00 -1.62
CA PRO A 92 1.68 14.23 -2.39
C PRO A 92 2.58 15.28 -1.71
N GLN A 93 2.82 15.15 -0.40
CA GLN A 93 3.66 16.05 0.39
C GLN A 93 5.11 15.57 0.46
N TRP A 94 5.37 14.31 0.10
CA TRP A 94 6.72 13.79 -0.02
C TRP A 94 7.32 14.18 -1.36
N THR A 95 8.63 14.37 -1.36
CA THR A 95 9.35 14.74 -2.58
C THR A 95 10.51 13.79 -2.82
N PHE A 96 10.74 13.49 -4.09
CA PHE A 96 11.93 12.80 -4.58
C PHE A 96 12.56 13.67 -5.66
N ASN A 97 13.86 13.96 -5.53
CA ASN A 97 14.55 14.91 -6.42
C ASN A 97 13.81 16.25 -6.60
N ARG A 98 13.27 16.79 -5.50
CA ARG A 98 12.48 18.05 -5.46
C ARG A 98 11.16 18.01 -6.25
N ARG A 99 10.69 16.83 -6.66
CA ARG A 99 9.40 16.62 -7.30
C ARG A 99 8.45 15.91 -6.34
N PRO A 100 7.17 16.31 -6.25
CA PRO A 100 6.18 15.57 -5.48
C PRO A 100 6.08 14.12 -5.95
N LEU A 101 5.92 13.19 -5.00
CA LEU A 101 5.66 11.79 -5.32
C LEU A 101 4.19 11.59 -5.69
N THR A 102 3.94 10.73 -6.67
CA THR A 102 2.61 10.27 -7.05
C THR A 102 2.43 8.80 -6.68
N LEU A 103 1.32 8.43 -6.04
CA LEU A 103 1.04 7.03 -5.71
C LEU A 103 0.69 6.24 -6.98
N CYS A 104 1.32 5.06 -7.16
CA CYS A 104 0.93 4.13 -8.22
C CYS A 104 -0.54 3.69 -8.04
N PRO A 105 -1.43 3.91 -9.03
CA PRO A 105 -2.84 3.60 -8.90
C PRO A 105 -3.10 2.09 -8.75
N LEU A 106 -2.32 1.24 -9.41
CA LEU A 106 -2.44 -0.21 -9.26
C LEU A 106 -2.05 -0.68 -7.86
N CYS A 107 -0.98 -0.11 -7.29
CA CYS A 107 -0.60 -0.39 -5.90
C CYS A 107 -1.69 0.06 -4.92
N HIS A 108 -2.33 1.20 -5.20
CA HIS A 108 -3.45 1.69 -4.39
C HIS A 108 -4.63 0.71 -4.43
N THR A 109 -5.09 0.31 -5.61
CA THR A 109 -6.19 -0.66 -5.76
C THR A 109 -5.88 -1.97 -5.04
N MET A 110 -4.70 -2.55 -5.29
CA MET A 110 -4.32 -3.82 -4.66
C MET A 110 -4.25 -3.73 -3.13
N LEU A 111 -3.73 -2.62 -2.59
CA LEU A 111 -3.70 -2.40 -1.15
C LEU A 111 -5.11 -2.19 -0.57
N ALA A 112 -5.98 -1.47 -1.28
CA ALA A 112 -7.37 -1.29 -0.88
C ALA A 112 -8.12 -2.64 -0.84
N CYS A 113 -7.91 -3.50 -1.85
CA CYS A 113 -8.41 -4.86 -1.88
C CYS A 113 -7.93 -5.66 -0.67
N GLU A 114 -6.62 -5.67 -0.40
CA GLU A 114 -6.07 -6.42 0.74
C GLU A 114 -6.62 -5.89 2.07
N ALA A 115 -6.70 -4.57 2.23
CA ALA A 115 -7.25 -3.95 3.43
C ALA A 115 -8.71 -4.33 3.66
N GLU A 116 -9.54 -4.35 2.62
CA GLU A 116 -10.94 -4.76 2.73
C GLU A 116 -11.05 -6.27 3.01
N MET A 117 -10.29 -7.11 2.31
CA MET A 117 -10.22 -8.55 2.53
C MET A 117 -9.80 -8.93 3.96
N ILE A 118 -8.81 -8.25 4.52
CA ILE A 118 -8.31 -8.48 5.88
C ILE A 118 -9.25 -7.86 6.93
N GLY A 119 -9.81 -6.69 6.63
CA GLY A 119 -10.64 -5.93 7.56
C GLY A 119 -12.09 -6.40 7.61
N SER A 120 -12.58 -7.02 6.55
CA SER A 120 -13.98 -7.39 6.41
C SER A 120 -14.32 -8.65 7.20
N ARG A 121 -15.56 -8.69 7.70
CA ARG A 121 -16.12 -9.88 8.36
C ARG A 121 -16.61 -10.91 7.34
N ASP A 122 -16.94 -10.44 6.14
CA ASP A 122 -17.49 -11.26 5.06
C ASP A 122 -16.40 -12.19 4.50
N TYR A 123 -15.16 -11.72 4.56
CA TYR A 123 -13.97 -12.47 4.24
C TYR A 123 -13.32 -12.99 5.53
N LYS A 124 -13.45 -14.29 5.83
CA LYS A 124 -12.77 -14.93 6.98
C LYS A 124 -11.26 -15.09 6.78
N ILE A 125 -10.63 -14.24 5.97
CA ILE A 125 -9.23 -14.34 5.55
C ILE A 125 -8.28 -14.29 6.74
N LYS A 126 -8.53 -13.44 7.75
CA LYS A 126 -7.74 -13.45 9.00
C LYS A 126 -7.76 -14.80 9.71
N GLY A 127 -8.94 -15.44 9.76
CA GLY A 127 -9.08 -16.78 10.33
C GLY A 127 -8.31 -17.81 9.51
N THR A 128 -8.50 -17.78 8.20
CA THR A 128 -7.84 -18.71 7.27
C THR A 128 -6.31 -18.58 7.30
N ILE A 129 -5.75 -17.36 7.23
CA ILE A 129 -4.31 -17.11 7.34
C ILE A 129 -3.79 -17.65 8.67
N LYS A 130 -4.47 -17.35 9.79
CA LYS A 130 -4.08 -17.84 11.11
C LYS A 130 -4.10 -19.37 11.21
N GLU A 131 -5.02 -20.05 10.53
CA GLU A 131 -5.02 -21.51 10.47
C GLU A 131 -3.94 -22.05 9.54
N MET A 132 -3.62 -21.36 8.44
CA MET A 132 -2.52 -21.72 7.54
C MET A 132 -1.15 -21.58 8.20
N ASP A 133 -0.93 -20.54 9.00
CA ASP A 133 0.33 -20.31 9.74
C ASP A 133 0.60 -21.40 10.79
N LYS A 134 -0.43 -22.17 11.18
CA LYS A 134 -0.27 -23.33 12.09
C LYS A 134 0.10 -24.61 11.35
N LEU A 135 -0.01 -24.65 10.02
CA LEU A 135 0.37 -25.81 9.24
C LEU A 135 1.91 -25.85 9.16
N PRO A 136 2.52 -27.04 9.30
CA PRO A 136 3.96 -27.17 9.15
C PRO A 136 4.38 -26.76 7.73
N PRO A 137 5.56 -26.14 7.57
CA PRO A 137 6.09 -25.84 6.24
C PRO A 137 6.20 -27.16 5.45
N ARG A 138 5.69 -27.14 4.21
CA ARG A 138 5.84 -28.25 3.27
C ARG A 138 7.27 -28.33 2.76
#